data_AF-A0A6J5GV64-F1
#
_entry.id   AF-A0A6J5GV64-F1
#
_cell.length_a   1.000
_cell.length_b   1.000
_cell.length_c   1.000
_cell.angle_alpha   90.00
_cell.angle_beta   90.00
_cell.angle_gamma   90.00
#
_symmetry.space_group_name_H-M   'P 1'
#
loop_
_entity.id
_entity.type
_entity.pdbx_description
1 polymer ?
#
loop_
_entity_poly.entity_id
_entity_poly.type
_entity_poly.pdbx_seq_one_letter_code
_entity_poly.pdbx_strand_id
1 'polypeptide(L)'
;MTRRTWLAGAALMASTTALVAMSSVARAEGVYFVEPKNDATVSNPVHVKFGIDGMTVAPAGTTTPNTGHHHLLIDGAALPQGTVVPANEKSIHYGKGQTEADVTLPPGDHTLTAQFANGAHQSYGPEWSQTITVHVK
;
A
#
# COMPACT_ATOMS: atom_id res chain seq x y z
N MET A 1 -46.27 54.84 -46.95
CA MET A 1 -44.99 55.45 -46.53
C MET A 1 -44.70 54.95 -45.11
N THR A 2 -43.82 53.96 -44.94
CA THR A 2 -42.41 54.10 -44.49
C THR A 2 -42.33 54.87 -43.16
N ARG A 3 -41.84 54.32 -42.04
CA ARG A 3 -40.52 53.67 -41.88
C ARG A 3 -40.46 52.70 -40.68
N ARG A 4 -39.66 51.65 -40.89
CA ARG A 4 -39.06 50.73 -39.90
C ARG A 4 -38.19 51.48 -38.90
N THR A 5 -38.17 50.99 -37.67
CA THR A 5 -36.94 50.87 -36.87
C THR A 5 -37.03 49.62 -36.00
N TRP A 6 -36.09 48.70 -36.22
CA TRP A 6 -35.84 47.51 -35.40
C TRP A 6 -34.75 47.87 -34.38
N LEU A 7 -34.90 47.43 -33.14
CA LEU A 7 -33.80 47.35 -32.18
C LEU A 7 -33.85 45.99 -31.49
N ALA A 8 -32.88 45.14 -31.84
CA ALA A 8 -32.54 43.92 -31.15
C ALA A 8 -31.69 44.27 -29.91
N GLY A 9 -31.87 43.52 -28.82
CA GLY A 9 -31.06 43.65 -27.61
C GLY A 9 -30.89 42.29 -26.94
N ALA A 10 -29.64 41.85 -26.83
CA ALA A 10 -29.18 40.50 -26.57
C ALA A 10 -29.53 39.94 -25.17
N ALA A 11 -29.88 38.66 -25.12
CA ALA A 11 -29.93 37.88 -23.88
C ALA A 11 -28.51 37.36 -23.54
N LEU A 12 -27.98 37.78 -22.40
CA LEU A 12 -26.68 37.36 -21.89
C LEU A 12 -26.86 36.06 -21.07
N MET A 13 -26.50 34.91 -21.63
CA MET A 13 -26.40 33.65 -20.89
C MET A 13 -25.09 33.64 -20.11
N ALA A 14 -25.14 33.79 -18.80
CA ALA A 14 -23.97 33.62 -17.93
C ALA A 14 -23.77 32.13 -17.64
N SER A 15 -22.81 31.50 -18.31
CA SER A 15 -22.36 30.15 -17.98
C SER A 15 -21.42 30.19 -16.77
N THR A 16 -21.91 29.78 -15.61
CA THR A 16 -21.08 29.55 -14.42
C THR A 16 -20.41 28.18 -14.52
N THR A 17 -19.11 28.16 -14.84
CA THR A 17 -18.27 26.97 -14.69
C THR A 17 -18.00 26.74 -13.22
N ALA A 18 -18.62 25.71 -12.63
CA ALA A 18 -18.30 25.27 -11.27
C ALA A 18 -16.98 24.48 -11.31
N LEU A 19 -15.93 25.02 -10.68
CA LEU A 19 -14.66 24.33 -10.49
C LEU A 19 -14.77 23.41 -9.27
N VAL A 20 -14.88 22.11 -9.49
CA VAL A 20 -14.83 21.11 -8.41
C VAL A 20 -13.36 20.86 -8.06
N ALA A 21 -12.92 21.33 -6.90
CA ALA A 21 -11.61 20.98 -6.35
C ALA A 21 -11.64 19.54 -5.83
N MET A 22 -10.94 18.63 -6.52
CA MET A 22 -10.68 17.28 -6.06
C MET A 22 -9.50 17.30 -5.08
N SER A 23 -9.77 17.31 -3.78
CA SER A 23 -8.74 17.14 -2.76
C SER A 23 -8.26 15.69 -2.75
N SER A 24 -7.15 15.39 -3.45
CA SER A 24 -6.43 14.13 -3.27
C SER A 24 -5.68 14.17 -1.94
N VAL A 25 -6.14 13.42 -0.93
CA VAL A 25 -5.33 13.15 0.26
C VAL A 25 -4.17 12.26 -0.20
N ALA A 26 -2.95 12.80 -0.22
CA ALA A 26 -1.76 12.00 -0.47
C ALA A 26 -1.66 10.91 0.61
N ARG A 27 -1.54 9.64 0.21
CA ARG A 27 -1.31 8.56 1.18
C ARG A 27 0.10 8.70 1.75
N ALA A 28 0.24 8.50 3.06
CA ALA A 28 1.54 8.53 3.71
C ALA A 28 2.46 7.45 3.10
N GLU A 29 3.74 7.78 2.93
CA GLU A 29 4.76 6.81 2.50
C GLU A 29 4.83 5.62 3.47
N GLY A 30 5.16 4.44 2.94
CA GLY A 30 5.30 3.23 3.75
C GLY A 30 4.70 1.98 3.11
N VAL A 31 4.86 0.86 3.82
CA VAL A 31 4.29 -0.45 3.44
C VAL A 31 2.91 -0.62 4.06
N TYR A 32 2.02 -1.29 3.34
CA TYR A 32 0.70 -1.62 3.83
C TYR A 32 0.18 -2.94 3.23
N PHE A 33 -0.83 -3.52 3.87
CA PHE A 33 -1.61 -4.64 3.35
C PHE A 33 -2.74 -4.12 2.46
N VAL A 34 -2.71 -4.52 1.19
CA VAL A 34 -3.88 -4.43 0.31
C VAL A 34 -4.93 -5.41 0.83
N GLU A 35 -4.50 -6.64 1.15
CA GLU A 35 -5.28 -7.70 1.77
C GLU A 35 -4.36 -8.65 2.57
N PRO A 36 -4.85 -9.32 3.62
CA PRO A 36 -6.14 -9.08 4.26
C PRO A 36 -6.18 -7.71 4.96
N LYS A 37 -7.38 -7.22 5.29
CA LYS A 37 -7.53 -6.02 6.14
C LYS A 37 -7.30 -6.36 7.61
N ASN A 38 -6.94 -5.36 8.41
CA ASN A 38 -6.87 -5.53 9.85
C ASN A 38 -8.19 -6.07 10.41
N ASP A 39 -8.08 -7.02 11.34
CA ASP A 39 -9.16 -7.75 11.99
C ASP A 39 -10.02 -8.60 11.03
N ALA A 40 -9.53 -8.89 9.83
CA ALA A 40 -10.26 -9.73 8.89
C ALA A 40 -10.33 -11.19 9.38
N THR A 41 -11.52 -11.78 9.31
CA THR A 41 -11.67 -13.23 9.43
C THR A 41 -11.42 -13.90 8.09
N VAL A 42 -10.46 -14.83 8.03
CA VAL A 42 -9.96 -15.45 6.81
C VAL A 42 -10.03 -16.98 6.89
N SER A 43 -9.93 -17.64 5.74
CA SER A 43 -9.77 -19.10 5.64
C SER A 43 -8.46 -19.41 4.93
N ASN A 44 -7.94 -20.62 5.15
CA ASN A 44 -6.72 -21.04 4.49
C ASN A 44 -6.92 -21.40 3.00
N PRO A 45 -5.90 -21.15 2.14
CA PRO A 45 -4.72 -20.35 2.45
C PRO A 45 -5.07 -18.87 2.61
N VAL A 46 -4.39 -18.19 3.52
CA VAL A 46 -4.52 -16.74 3.71
C VAL A 46 -3.78 -16.05 2.57
N HIS A 47 -4.51 -15.43 1.66
CA HIS A 47 -3.93 -14.62 0.60
C HIS A 47 -3.48 -13.27 1.16
N VAL A 48 -2.19 -13.00 1.07
CA VAL A 48 -1.56 -11.76 1.51
C VAL A 48 -1.09 -10.99 0.30
N LYS A 49 -1.42 -9.70 0.25
CA LYS A 49 -0.99 -8.76 -0.79
C LYS A 49 -0.50 -7.47 -0.17
N PHE A 50 0.73 -7.13 -0.50
CA PHE A 50 1.42 -5.94 -0.05
C PHE A 50 1.21 -4.80 -1.04
N GLY A 51 1.34 -3.59 -0.54
CA GLY A 51 1.70 -2.44 -1.35
C GLY A 51 2.69 -1.55 -0.63
N ILE A 52 3.19 -0.56 -1.36
CA ILE A 52 4.17 0.39 -0.87
C ILE A 52 3.99 1.74 -1.57
N ASP A 53 4.15 2.83 -0.82
CA ASP A 53 4.32 4.18 -1.34
C ASP A 53 5.67 4.75 -0.91
N GLY A 54 6.28 5.59 -1.75
CA GLY A 54 7.56 6.26 -1.47
C GLY A 54 8.81 5.47 -1.86
N MET A 55 8.72 4.14 -2.05
CA MET A 55 9.82 3.28 -2.51
C MET A 55 9.37 2.30 -3.61
N THR A 56 10.34 1.69 -4.29
CA THR A 56 10.09 0.72 -5.36
C THR A 56 10.45 -0.70 -4.93
N VAL A 57 9.61 -1.67 -5.27
CA VAL A 57 9.92 -3.10 -5.07
C VAL A 57 10.97 -3.56 -6.08
N ALA A 58 12.02 -4.23 -5.61
CA ALA A 58 13.09 -4.81 -6.39
C ALA A 58 13.59 -6.12 -5.76
N PRO A 59 14.17 -7.05 -6.54
CA PRO A 59 14.74 -8.27 -5.99
C PRO A 59 15.84 -8.01 -4.94
N ALA A 60 15.99 -8.94 -3.99
CA ALA A 60 17.13 -8.99 -3.09
C ALA A 60 18.46 -8.95 -3.87
N GLY A 61 19.47 -8.32 -3.29
CA GLY A 61 20.74 -8.00 -3.94
C GLY A 61 20.74 -6.71 -4.77
N THR A 62 19.58 -6.10 -5.05
CA THR A 62 19.51 -4.81 -5.75
C THR A 62 20.12 -3.71 -4.88
N THR A 63 21.07 -2.95 -5.44
CA THR A 63 21.78 -1.85 -4.74
C THR A 63 21.28 -0.46 -5.13
N THR A 64 20.25 -0.39 -5.99
CA THR A 64 19.62 0.87 -6.38
C THR A 64 19.00 1.56 -5.16
N PRO A 65 19.27 2.86 -4.92
CA PRO A 65 18.64 3.62 -3.83
C PRO A 65 17.11 3.57 -3.90
N ASN A 66 16.45 3.67 -2.73
CA ASN A 66 14.99 3.67 -2.59
C ASN A 66 14.30 2.41 -3.17
N THR A 67 15.00 1.28 -3.12
CA THR A 67 14.47 -0.03 -3.51
C THR A 67 14.56 -1.06 -2.39
N GLY A 68 13.71 -2.08 -2.44
CA GLY A 68 13.71 -3.16 -1.46
C GLY A 68 12.71 -4.26 -1.79
N HIS A 69 12.52 -5.18 -0.87
CA HIS A 69 11.55 -6.28 -1.01
C HIS A 69 10.79 -6.52 0.29
N HIS A 70 9.66 -7.23 0.18
CA HIS A 70 8.81 -7.55 1.31
C HIS A 70 9.32 -8.76 2.09
N HIS A 71 9.08 -8.71 3.40
CA HIS A 71 9.08 -9.85 4.31
C HIS A 71 7.75 -9.87 5.05
N LEU A 72 7.29 -11.05 5.43
CA LEU A 72 6.13 -11.23 6.31
C LEU A 72 6.57 -11.90 7.61
N LEU A 73 6.46 -11.19 8.71
CA LEU A 73 6.69 -11.73 10.05
C LEU A 73 5.34 -12.17 10.64
N ILE A 74 5.21 -13.47 10.88
CA ILE A 74 4.03 -14.10 11.46
C ILE A 74 4.21 -14.16 12.97
N ASP A 75 3.25 -13.60 13.70
CA ASP A 75 3.27 -13.42 15.15
C ASP A 75 4.53 -12.66 15.65
N GLY A 76 5.09 -11.80 14.79
CA GLY A 76 6.33 -11.06 15.00
C GLY A 76 6.12 -9.56 14.89
N ALA A 77 7.01 -8.79 15.51
CA ALA A 77 7.01 -7.33 15.49
C ALA A 77 7.94 -6.76 14.41
N ALA A 78 7.73 -5.48 14.07
CA ALA A 78 8.63 -4.75 13.18
C ALA A 78 10.06 -4.69 13.73
N LEU A 79 11.04 -4.74 12.84
CA LEU A 79 12.47 -4.77 13.19
C LEU A 79 13.09 -3.37 13.10
N PRO A 80 14.04 -3.01 13.99
CA PRO A 80 14.77 -1.75 13.89
C PRO A 80 15.51 -1.59 12.56
N GLN A 81 15.67 -0.35 12.11
CA GLN A 81 16.39 -0.05 10.87
C GLN A 81 17.81 -0.64 10.90
N GLY A 82 18.26 -1.21 9.78
CA GLY A 82 19.56 -1.83 9.63
C GLY A 82 19.66 -3.27 10.17
N THR A 83 18.63 -3.77 10.87
CA THR A 83 18.59 -5.14 11.37
C THR A 83 18.32 -6.12 10.23
N VAL A 84 19.11 -7.19 10.12
CA VAL A 84 18.85 -8.24 9.13
C VAL A 84 17.54 -8.96 9.49
N VAL A 85 16.61 -9.02 8.53
CA VAL A 85 15.36 -9.78 8.67
C VAL A 85 15.70 -11.28 8.57
N PRO A 86 15.40 -12.10 9.60
CA PRO A 86 15.67 -13.53 9.54
C PRO A 86 14.76 -14.18 8.50
N ALA A 87 15.25 -15.21 7.80
CA ALA A 87 14.42 -16.02 6.90
C ALA A 87 14.14 -17.37 7.56
N ASN A 88 12.89 -17.63 7.94
CA ASN A 88 12.45 -18.88 8.56
C ASN A 88 10.91 -19.04 8.41
N GLU A 89 10.34 -20.07 9.03
CA GLU A 89 8.90 -20.39 8.93
C GLU A 89 7.97 -19.27 9.45
N LYS A 90 8.46 -18.40 10.34
CA LYS A 90 7.72 -17.25 10.88
C LYS A 90 8.17 -15.91 10.33
N SER A 91 9.16 -15.89 9.44
CA SER A 91 9.67 -14.69 8.80
C SER A 91 9.99 -15.01 7.36
N ILE A 92 8.96 -14.86 6.53
CA ILE A 92 8.94 -15.33 5.15
C ILE A 92 9.52 -14.25 4.24
N HIS A 93 10.47 -14.66 3.41
CA HIS A 93 11.23 -13.78 2.52
C HIS A 93 10.66 -13.76 1.09
N TYR A 94 10.32 -12.57 0.59
CA TYR A 94 9.84 -12.34 -0.78
C TYR A 94 10.88 -11.62 -1.66
N GLY A 95 12.08 -12.20 -1.72
CA GLY A 95 13.27 -11.60 -2.36
C GLY A 95 13.28 -11.54 -3.88
N LYS A 96 12.27 -12.04 -4.58
CA LYS A 96 12.15 -11.88 -6.04
C LYS A 96 11.30 -10.66 -6.42
N GLY A 97 10.93 -9.85 -5.43
CA GLY A 97 10.03 -8.71 -5.62
C GLY A 97 8.56 -9.12 -5.65
N GLN A 98 8.19 -10.22 -4.99
CA GLN A 98 6.78 -10.60 -4.90
C GLN A 98 6.00 -9.57 -4.08
N THR A 99 4.82 -9.22 -4.56
CA THR A 99 3.87 -8.31 -3.90
C THR A 99 2.66 -9.05 -3.34
N GLU A 100 2.57 -10.36 -3.54
CA GLU A 100 1.52 -11.20 -3.00
C GLU A 100 2.02 -12.63 -2.78
N ALA A 101 1.39 -13.33 -1.84
CA ALA A 101 1.68 -14.72 -1.51
C ALA A 101 0.50 -15.36 -0.77
N ASP A 102 0.38 -16.68 -0.92
CA ASP A 102 -0.49 -17.51 -0.09
C ASP A 102 0.30 -18.07 1.10
N VAL A 103 -0.23 -17.92 2.31
CA VAL A 103 0.34 -18.50 3.52
C VAL A 103 -0.68 -19.36 4.25
N THR A 104 -0.25 -20.50 4.77
CA THR A 104 -1.09 -21.35 5.61
C THR A 104 -0.80 -21.05 7.07
N LEU A 105 -1.84 -20.72 7.83
CA LEU A 105 -1.75 -20.40 9.26
C LEU A 105 -2.62 -21.37 10.06
N PRO A 106 -2.24 -21.74 11.29
CA PRO A 106 -3.14 -22.42 12.21
C PRO A 106 -4.46 -21.63 12.42
N PRO A 107 -5.59 -22.30 12.73
CA PRO A 107 -6.79 -21.60 13.18
C PRO A 107 -6.53 -20.79 14.46
N GLY A 108 -7.09 -19.59 14.55
CA GLY A 108 -6.91 -18.67 15.67
C GLY A 108 -6.48 -17.26 15.27
N ASP A 109 -6.11 -16.46 16.28
CA ASP A 109 -5.67 -15.09 16.09
C ASP A 109 -4.18 -15.04 15.78
N HIS A 110 -3.82 -14.32 14.72
CA HIS A 110 -2.43 -14.12 14.30
C HIS A 110 -2.17 -12.66 14.03
N THR A 111 -0.94 -12.21 14.34
CA THR A 111 -0.45 -10.93 13.81
C THR A 111 0.40 -11.16 12.58
N LEU A 112 0.19 -10.32 11.58
CA LEU A 112 0.95 -10.31 10.34
C LEU A 112 1.64 -8.96 10.21
N THR A 113 2.97 -8.95 10.25
CA THR A 113 3.77 -7.74 10.06
C THR A 113 4.43 -7.78 8.70
N ALA A 114 4.00 -6.91 7.79
CA ALA A 114 4.73 -6.64 6.56
C ALA A 114 5.93 -5.75 6.90
N GLN A 115 7.14 -6.19 6.56
CA GLN A 115 8.38 -5.46 6.77
C GLN A 115 9.07 -5.24 5.43
N PHE A 116 9.42 -3.99 5.10
CA PHE A 116 10.29 -3.71 3.96
C PHE A 116 11.77 -3.81 4.36
N ALA A 117 12.58 -4.37 3.47
CA ALA A 117 14.02 -4.49 3.65
C ALA A 117 14.79 -4.15 2.37
N ASN A 118 16.02 -3.66 2.52
CA ASN A 118 16.91 -3.34 1.41
C ASN A 118 17.46 -4.60 0.71
N GLY A 119 18.26 -4.44 -0.35
CA GLY A 119 18.87 -5.55 -1.08
C GLY A 119 19.75 -6.49 -0.22
N ALA A 120 20.22 -6.05 0.95
CA ALA A 120 20.98 -6.87 1.90
C ALA A 120 20.11 -7.53 2.99
N HIS A 121 18.78 -7.51 2.83
CA HIS A 121 17.79 -7.98 3.81
C HIS A 121 17.80 -7.19 5.13
N GLN A 122 18.30 -5.95 5.13
CA GLN A 122 18.25 -5.11 6.31
C GLN A 122 16.94 -4.32 6.32
N SER A 123 16.22 -4.39 7.43
CA SER A 123 14.99 -3.63 7.68
C SER A 123 15.19 -2.14 7.42
N TYR A 124 14.22 -1.52 6.75
CA TYR A 124 14.11 -0.05 6.66
C TYR A 124 13.52 0.57 7.93
N GLY A 125 13.25 -0.23 8.96
CA GLY A 125 12.76 0.19 10.26
C GLY A 125 11.25 0.07 10.42
N PRO A 126 10.72 0.39 11.62
CA PRO A 126 9.29 0.34 11.91
C PRO A 126 8.43 1.28 11.05
N GLU A 127 8.98 2.39 10.57
CA GLU A 127 8.27 3.32 9.67
C GLU A 127 7.97 2.69 8.29
N TRP A 128 8.73 1.66 7.90
CA TRP A 128 8.54 0.88 6.67
C TRP A 128 7.94 -0.49 6.96
N SER A 129 6.99 -0.52 7.89
CA SER A 129 6.25 -1.72 8.28
C SER A 129 4.78 -1.43 8.55
N GLN A 130 3.95 -2.46 8.45
CA GLN A 130 2.59 -2.43 8.97
C GLN A 130 2.29 -3.76 9.64
N THR A 131 1.67 -3.71 10.81
CA THR A 131 1.13 -4.89 11.50
C THR A 131 -0.38 -4.89 11.39
N ILE A 132 -0.96 -6.05 11.07
CA ILE A 132 -2.39 -6.31 11.16
C ILE A 132 -2.66 -7.54 12.01
N THR A 133 -3.86 -7.64 12.57
CA THR A 133 -4.41 -8.86 13.17
C THR A 133 -5.33 -9.55 12.17
N VAL A 134 -5.32 -10.88 12.12
CA VAL A 134 -6.27 -11.69 11.35
C VAL A 134 -6.81 -12.84 12.19
N HIS A 135 -8.04 -13.26 11.90
CA HIS A 135 -8.72 -14.37 12.58
C HIS A 135 -8.89 -15.53 11.61
N VAL A 136 -8.08 -16.57 11.76
CA VAL A 136 -8.09 -17.74 10.85
C VAL A 136 -9.12 -18.75 11.35
N LYS A 137 -10.05 -19.15 10.46
CA LYS A 137 -11.06 -20.19 10.74
C LYS A 137 -10.51 -21.60 10.70
#